data_AF-A0A0M2V9J3-F1
#
_entry.id   AF-A0A0M2V9J3-F1
#
_cell.length_a   1.000
_cell.length_b   1.000
_cell.length_c   1.000
_cell.angle_alpha   90.00
_cell.angle_beta   90.00
_cell.angle_gamma   90.00
#
_symmetry.space_group_name_H-M   'P 1'
#
loop_
_entity.id
_entity.type
_entity.pdbx_description
1 polymer ?
#
loop_
_entity_poly.entity_id
_entity_poly.type
_entity_poly.pdbx_seq_one_letter_code
_entity_poly.pdbx_strand_id
1 'polypeptide(L)'
;MTPELQEKLLIRLFSSLEYTEQFVEDFTQFIDTGLLALEHYDALPVKPINVANYAEVKKDAELWHLKVKPNFLGMKQGMLEALEKARQGDFSYVMADAGNFRSLSKDMDGIREAFMDYIEPELKHHYFELWKKTDYRATNIYLTFMDFWKPGQPLKESITGPIDERWLLKHFQPGEQP
;
A
#
# COMPACT_ATOMS: atom_id res chain seq x y z
N MET A 1 22.70 -18.32 4.49
CA MET A 1 22.72 -16.93 4.97
C MET A 1 22.50 -16.94 6.46
N THR A 2 23.35 -16.26 7.24
CA THR A 2 23.09 -16.14 8.68
C THR A 2 21.92 -15.20 8.93
N PRO A 3 21.15 -15.36 10.03
CA PRO A 3 20.05 -14.45 10.37
C PRO A 3 20.47 -12.97 10.39
N GLU A 4 21.67 -12.68 10.88
CA GLU A 4 22.20 -11.31 10.99
C GLU A 4 22.53 -10.70 9.62
N LEU A 5 23.05 -11.51 8.69
CA LEU A 5 23.30 -11.04 7.33
C LEU A 5 21.98 -10.81 6.59
N GLN A 6 21.01 -11.71 6.77
CA GLN A 6 19.69 -11.58 6.18
C GLN A 6 18.96 -10.33 6.67
N GLU A 7 19.02 -10.05 7.98
CA GLU A 7 18.48 -8.83 8.59
C GLU A 7 19.08 -7.55 7.97
N LYS A 8 20.41 -7.49 7.84
CA LYS A 8 21.09 -6.36 7.20
C LYS A 8 20.64 -6.15 5.76
N LEU A 9 20.51 -7.22 4.98
CA LEU A 9 20.09 -7.12 3.59
C LEU A 9 18.64 -6.62 3.47
N LEU A 10 17.77 -6.95 4.42
CA LEU A 10 16.39 -6.47 4.42
C LEU A 10 16.26 -5.01 4.78
N ILE A 11 17.00 -4.56 5.80
CA ILE A 11 17.08 -3.14 6.12
C ILE A 11 17.53 -2.38 4.87
N ARG A 12 18.56 -2.86 4.16
CA ARG A 12 19.04 -2.25 2.92
C ARG A 12 18.02 -2.28 1.78
N LEU A 13 17.29 -3.39 1.61
CA LEU A 13 16.25 -3.51 0.59
C LEU A 13 15.11 -2.52 0.86
N PHE A 14 14.57 -2.52 2.07
CA PHE A 14 13.43 -1.68 2.44
C PHE A 14 13.80 -0.21 2.64
N SER A 15 15.08 0.11 2.82
CA SER A 15 15.63 1.47 2.74
C SER A 15 16.24 1.80 1.38
N SER A 16 15.91 1.06 0.32
CA SER A 16 16.43 1.34 -1.02
C SER A 16 15.49 2.26 -1.79
N LEU A 17 16.07 3.08 -2.67
CA LEU A 17 15.29 3.93 -3.58
C LEU A 17 14.45 3.08 -4.54
N GLU A 18 14.98 1.99 -5.09
CA GLU A 18 14.25 1.09 -6.00
C GLU A 18 12.98 0.52 -5.34
N TYR A 19 13.09 0.05 -4.08
CA TYR A 19 11.93 -0.47 -3.35
C TYR A 19 10.92 0.63 -3.03
N THR A 20 11.41 1.82 -2.67
CA THR A 20 10.59 3.00 -2.37
C THR A 20 9.80 3.46 -3.59
N GLU A 21 10.46 3.54 -4.75
CA GLU A 21 9.83 3.93 -6.02
C GLU A 21 8.70 2.96 -6.38
N GLN A 22 8.93 1.65 -6.26
CA GLN A 22 7.88 0.65 -6.50
C GLN A 22 6.73 0.78 -5.51
N PHE A 23 7.01 1.02 -4.22
CA PHE A 23 5.95 1.21 -3.23
C PHE A 23 5.11 2.46 -3.53
N VAL A 24 5.74 3.58 -3.85
CA VAL A 24 5.06 4.83 -4.20
C VAL A 24 4.24 4.66 -5.47
N GLU A 25 4.77 3.96 -6.48
CA GLU A 25 4.05 3.66 -7.72
C GLU A 25 2.81 2.80 -7.45
N ASP A 26 2.94 1.66 -6.77
CA ASP A 26 1.82 0.78 -6.42
C ASP A 26 0.75 1.54 -5.60
N PHE A 27 1.18 2.35 -4.63
CA PHE A 27 0.31 3.15 -3.76
C PHE A 27 -0.47 4.21 -4.52
N THR A 28 0.21 4.96 -5.40
CA THR A 28 -0.42 6.03 -6.17
C THR A 28 -1.38 5.47 -7.21
N GLN A 29 -1.04 4.35 -7.86
CA GLN A 29 -1.93 3.63 -8.76
C GLN A 29 -3.16 3.06 -8.03
N PHE A 30 -2.98 2.50 -6.83
CA PHE A 30 -4.08 2.04 -5.97
C PHE A 30 -5.11 3.16 -5.75
N ILE A 31 -4.64 4.34 -5.35
CA ILE A 31 -5.50 5.51 -5.12
C ILE A 31 -6.20 5.93 -6.40
N ASP A 32 -5.45 6.08 -7.50
CA ASP A 32 -6.01 6.55 -8.77
C ASP A 32 -7.08 5.60 -9.31
N THR A 33 -6.86 4.30 -9.16
CA THR A 33 -7.82 3.27 -9.56
C THR A 33 -9.10 3.33 -8.72
N GLY A 34 -8.98 3.57 -7.41
CA GLY A 34 -10.12 3.75 -6.53
C GLY A 34 -10.94 5.00 -6.86
N LEU A 35 -10.26 6.11 -7.18
CA LEU A 35 -10.93 7.34 -7.60
C LEU A 35 -11.61 7.18 -8.97
N LEU A 36 -10.96 6.52 -9.92
CA LEU A 36 -11.53 6.21 -11.22
C LEU A 36 -12.76 5.31 -11.09
N ALA A 37 -12.73 4.32 -10.20
CA ALA A 37 -13.87 3.46 -9.91
C ALA A 37 -15.07 4.26 -9.38
N LEU A 38 -14.84 5.25 -8.51
CA LEU A 38 -15.88 6.15 -8.02
C LEU A 38 -16.46 7.01 -9.16
N GLU A 39 -15.61 7.52 -10.04
CA GLU A 39 -16.03 8.30 -11.22
C GLU A 39 -16.87 7.47 -12.20
N HIS A 40 -16.45 6.23 -12.48
CA HIS A 40 -17.21 5.28 -13.30
C HIS A 40 -18.59 5.01 -12.70
N TYR A 41 -18.63 4.77 -11.39
CA TYR A 41 -19.89 4.61 -10.69
C TYR A 41 -20.75 5.85 -10.87
N ASP A 42 -20.21 7.05 -10.60
CA ASP A 42 -20.90 8.34 -10.71
C ASP A 42 -21.50 8.58 -12.09
N ALA A 43 -20.78 8.21 -13.16
CA ALA A 43 -21.18 8.39 -14.55
C ALA A 43 -22.30 7.45 -15.02
N LEU A 44 -22.68 6.43 -14.24
CA LEU A 44 -23.76 5.51 -14.63
C LEU A 44 -25.07 6.28 -14.90
N PRO A 45 -25.66 6.14 -16.11
CA PRO A 45 -26.87 6.89 -16.48
C PRO A 45 -28.09 6.45 -15.66
N VAL A 46 -28.10 5.20 -15.23
CA VAL A 46 -29.09 4.64 -14.31
C VAL A 46 -28.33 3.89 -13.24
N LYS A 47 -28.45 4.36 -11.99
CA LYS A 47 -27.92 3.61 -10.85
C LYS A 47 -28.77 2.34 -10.69
N PRO A 48 -28.16 1.17 -10.44
CA PRO A 48 -28.89 -0.09 -10.32
C PRO A 48 -29.96 0.03 -9.23
N ILE A 49 -31.21 0.00 -9.67
CA ILE A 49 -32.40 0.31 -8.86
C ILE A 49 -32.80 -0.89 -7.99
N ASN A 50 -32.40 -2.11 -8.40
CA ASN A 50 -32.82 -3.35 -7.76
C ASN A 50 -31.64 -4.05 -7.08
N VAL A 51 -31.38 -3.67 -5.84
CA VAL A 51 -30.52 -4.43 -4.95
C VAL A 51 -31.08 -4.24 -3.56
N ALA A 52 -31.25 -5.32 -2.81
CA ALA A 52 -31.73 -5.30 -1.42
C ALA A 52 -30.98 -4.29 -0.51
N ASN A 53 -29.81 -3.79 -0.96
CA ASN A 53 -28.89 -2.95 -0.21
C ASN A 53 -28.63 -1.57 -0.88
N TYR A 54 -29.47 -1.06 -1.79
CA TYR A 54 -29.21 0.22 -2.50
C TYR A 54 -28.91 1.40 -1.56
N ALA A 55 -29.62 1.50 -0.43
CA ALA A 55 -29.36 2.54 0.57
C ALA A 55 -27.94 2.44 1.16
N GLU A 56 -27.40 1.23 1.32
CA GLU A 56 -26.04 1.00 1.79
C GLU A 56 -25.02 1.39 0.71
N VAL A 57 -25.24 0.97 -0.54
CA VAL A 57 -24.36 1.32 -1.67
C VAL A 57 -24.26 2.84 -1.85
N LYS A 58 -25.41 3.53 -1.80
CA LYS A 58 -25.46 4.99 -1.89
C LYS A 58 -24.71 5.64 -0.74
N LYS A 59 -24.93 5.15 0.48
CA LYS A 59 -24.23 5.64 1.67
C LYS A 59 -22.71 5.41 1.56
N ASP A 60 -22.28 4.26 1.07
CA ASP A 60 -20.86 3.94 0.86
C ASP A 60 -20.23 4.87 -0.18
N ALA A 61 -20.90 5.11 -1.31
CA ALA A 61 -20.43 6.07 -2.32
C ALA A 61 -20.37 7.51 -1.77
N GLU A 62 -21.37 7.93 -0.98
CA GLU A 62 -21.35 9.23 -0.29
C GLU A 62 -20.20 9.34 0.72
N LEU A 63 -19.94 8.28 1.50
CA LEU A 63 -18.80 8.22 2.41
C LEU A 63 -17.47 8.25 1.65
N TRP A 64 -17.42 7.64 0.46
CA TRP A 64 -16.27 7.72 -0.41
C TRP A 64 -16.00 9.15 -0.88
N HIS A 65 -17.04 9.89 -1.30
CA HIS A 65 -16.92 11.30 -1.64
C HIS A 65 -16.49 12.18 -0.47
N LEU A 66 -17.08 11.97 0.71
CA LEU A 66 -16.90 12.84 1.88
C LEU A 66 -15.64 12.54 2.69
N LYS A 67 -15.19 11.29 2.71
CA LYS A 67 -14.09 10.84 3.57
C LYS A 67 -12.94 10.24 2.78
N VAL A 68 -13.21 9.26 1.92
CA VAL A 68 -12.15 8.47 1.28
C VAL A 68 -11.40 9.31 0.25
N LYS A 69 -12.10 9.96 -0.67
CA LYS A 69 -11.49 10.76 -1.74
C LYS A 69 -10.59 11.89 -1.20
N PRO A 70 -11.02 12.73 -0.23
CA PRO A 70 -10.13 13.74 0.34
C PRO A 70 -8.88 13.15 1.00
N ASN A 71 -9.04 12.05 1.75
CA ASN A 71 -7.91 11.36 2.39
C ASN A 71 -6.96 10.76 1.35
N PHE A 72 -7.48 10.10 0.33
CA PHE A 72 -6.71 9.54 -0.77
C PHE A 72 -5.89 10.61 -1.48
N LEU A 73 -6.49 11.75 -1.81
CA LEU A 73 -5.75 12.85 -2.44
C LEU A 73 -4.62 13.39 -1.55
N GLY A 74 -4.89 13.56 -0.25
CA GLY A 74 -3.87 13.99 0.71
C GLY A 74 -2.73 12.98 0.86
N MET A 75 -3.06 11.69 0.97
CA MET A 75 -2.09 10.60 1.08
C MET A 75 -1.26 10.43 -0.19
N LYS A 76 -1.88 10.56 -1.37
CA LYS A 76 -1.17 10.51 -2.65
C LYS A 76 -0.13 11.62 -2.72
N GLN A 77 -0.51 12.84 -2.35
CA GLN A 77 0.40 13.98 -2.31
C GLN A 77 1.54 13.76 -1.31
N GLY A 78 1.23 13.31 -0.09
CA GLY A 78 2.23 12.98 0.94
C GLY A 78 3.24 11.93 0.45
N MET A 79 2.77 10.87 -0.20
CA MET A 79 3.63 9.81 -0.72
C MET A 79 4.58 10.30 -1.83
N LEU A 80 4.12 11.22 -2.70
CA LEU A 80 4.98 11.83 -3.72
C LEU A 80 6.05 12.74 -3.10
N GLU A 81 5.71 13.46 -2.04
CA GLU A 81 6.69 14.25 -1.26
C GLU A 81 7.69 13.34 -0.54
N ALA A 82 7.22 12.23 0.03
CA ALA A 82 8.06 11.22 0.68
C ALA A 82 9.07 10.61 -0.30
N LEU A 83 8.67 10.36 -1.56
CA LEU A 83 9.59 9.90 -2.61
C LEU A 83 10.70 10.92 -2.89
N GLU A 84 10.35 12.21 -2.95
CA GLU A 84 11.36 13.25 -3.20
C GLU A 84 12.35 13.36 -2.03
N LYS A 85 11.90 13.16 -0.79
CA LYS A 85 12.77 13.04 0.39
C LYS A 85 13.67 11.80 0.33
N ALA A 86 13.12 10.66 -0.08
CA ALA A 86 13.88 9.42 -0.23
C ALA A 86 15.00 9.54 -1.27
N ARG A 87 14.77 10.26 -2.37
CA ARG A 87 15.81 10.59 -3.36
C ARG A 87 16.96 11.42 -2.79
N GLN A 88 16.71 12.17 -1.73
CA GLN A 88 17.70 12.95 -0.98
C GLN A 88 18.34 12.12 0.14
N GLY A 89 17.99 10.83 0.27
CA GLY A 89 18.49 9.91 1.28
C GLY A 89 17.68 9.89 2.58
N ASP A 90 16.58 10.62 2.67
CA ASP A 90 15.69 10.64 3.84
C ASP A 90 14.46 9.75 3.62
N PHE A 91 14.54 8.51 4.12
CA PHE A 91 13.47 7.52 4.01
C PHE A 91 12.43 7.63 5.14
N SER A 92 12.59 8.55 6.10
CA SER A 92 11.70 8.64 7.28
C SER A 92 10.26 8.95 6.93
N TYR A 93 10.04 9.73 5.88
CA TYR A 93 8.72 10.07 5.38
C TYR A 93 8.00 8.85 4.78
N VAL A 94 8.71 8.03 4.01
CA VAL A 94 8.14 6.79 3.42
C VAL A 94 7.76 5.80 4.52
N MET A 95 8.58 5.71 5.57
CA MET A 95 8.26 4.89 6.75
C MET A 95 7.00 5.38 7.47
N ALA A 96 6.87 6.70 7.64
CA ALA A 96 5.67 7.30 8.21
C ALA A 96 4.43 7.01 7.36
N ASP A 97 4.53 7.14 6.04
CA ASP A 97 3.43 6.89 5.12
C ASP A 97 3.04 5.42 4.99
N ALA A 98 4.00 4.50 5.10
CA ALA A 98 3.72 3.07 5.26
C ALA A 98 2.90 2.79 6.53
N GLY A 99 3.19 3.51 7.64
CA GLY A 99 2.36 3.50 8.84
C GLY A 99 0.98 4.12 8.62
N ASN A 100 0.91 5.24 7.90
CA ASN A 100 -0.36 5.92 7.58
C ASN A 100 -1.28 5.05 6.73
N PHE A 101 -0.76 4.30 5.76
CA PHE A 101 -1.54 3.33 4.97
C PHE A 101 -2.26 2.31 5.87
N ARG A 102 -1.58 1.82 6.89
CA ARG A 102 -2.17 0.88 7.85
C ARG A 102 -3.19 1.53 8.78
N SER A 103 -3.00 2.81 9.09
CA SER A 103 -3.98 3.60 9.85
C SER A 103 -5.21 3.94 9.01
N LEU A 104 -5.06 4.17 7.71
CA LEU A 104 -6.16 4.39 6.77
C LEU A 104 -7.15 3.21 6.79
N SER A 105 -6.66 1.98 6.86
CA SER A 105 -7.52 0.79 7.00
C SER A 105 -8.43 0.87 8.23
N LYS A 106 -8.01 1.54 9.31
CA LYS A 106 -8.81 1.77 10.52
C LYS A 106 -9.76 2.96 10.36
N ASP A 107 -9.30 4.05 9.75
CA ASP A 107 -10.12 5.24 9.52
C ASP A 107 -11.23 5.00 8.49
N MET A 108 -11.01 4.02 7.60
CA MET A 108 -11.98 3.51 6.64
C MET A 108 -12.77 2.31 7.16
N ASP A 109 -12.58 1.91 8.43
CA ASP A 109 -13.34 0.80 9.00
C ASP A 109 -14.85 1.10 8.94
N GLY A 110 -15.61 0.14 8.40
CA GLY A 110 -17.03 0.29 8.14
C GLY A 110 -17.42 1.14 6.91
N ILE A 111 -16.46 1.68 6.14
CA ILE A 111 -16.69 2.24 4.80
C ILE A 111 -16.40 1.12 3.80
N ARG A 112 -17.41 0.68 3.05
CA ARG A 112 -17.24 -0.38 2.05
C ARG A 112 -17.06 0.20 0.66
N GLU A 113 -16.63 -0.64 -0.27
CA GLU A 113 -16.53 -0.35 -1.70
C GLU A 113 -17.69 -0.95 -2.49
N ALA A 114 -18.89 -1.03 -1.89
CA ALA A 114 -20.04 -1.73 -2.47
C ALA A 114 -20.48 -1.14 -3.83
N PHE A 115 -20.18 0.13 -4.09
CA PHE A 115 -20.44 0.75 -5.39
C PHE A 115 -19.61 0.12 -6.53
N MET A 116 -18.48 -0.52 -6.22
CA MET A 116 -17.62 -1.18 -7.22
C MET A 116 -18.27 -2.44 -7.82
N ASP A 117 -19.36 -2.96 -7.24
CA ASP A 117 -20.12 -4.08 -7.81
C ASP A 117 -20.94 -3.69 -9.05
N TYR A 118 -21.02 -2.39 -9.36
CA TYR A 118 -21.85 -1.85 -10.43
C TYR A 118 -21.06 -1.20 -11.57
N ILE A 119 -19.74 -1.30 -11.51
CA ILE A 119 -18.81 -0.87 -12.56
C ILE A 119 -18.16 -2.09 -13.21
N GLU A 120 -17.24 -1.86 -14.14
CA GLU A 120 -16.49 -2.90 -14.82
C GLU A 120 -15.75 -3.82 -13.81
N PRO A 121 -15.99 -5.15 -13.83
CA PRO A 121 -15.37 -6.09 -12.90
C PRO A 121 -13.83 -6.04 -12.93
N GLU A 122 -13.25 -5.75 -14.09
CA GLU A 122 -11.81 -5.62 -14.29
C GLU A 122 -11.22 -4.46 -13.47
N LEU A 123 -11.93 -3.34 -13.38
CA LEU A 123 -11.50 -2.17 -12.62
C LEU A 123 -11.50 -2.46 -11.12
N LYS A 124 -12.57 -3.12 -10.64
CA LYS A 124 -12.64 -3.62 -9.26
C LYS A 124 -11.49 -4.60 -8.97
N HIS A 125 -11.25 -5.56 -9.85
CA HIS A 125 -10.19 -6.54 -9.68
C HIS A 125 -8.83 -5.85 -9.55
N HIS A 126 -8.52 -4.94 -10.47
CA HIS A 126 -7.27 -4.20 -10.49
C HIS A 126 -7.06 -3.37 -9.21
N TYR A 127 -8.10 -2.69 -8.72
CA TYR A 127 -8.05 -1.97 -7.45
C TYR A 127 -7.62 -2.88 -6.28
N PHE A 128 -8.22 -4.06 -6.14
CA PHE A 128 -7.88 -4.99 -5.05
C PHE A 128 -6.51 -5.65 -5.22
N GLU A 129 -6.04 -5.85 -6.45
CA GLU A 129 -4.67 -6.31 -6.70
C GLU A 129 -3.64 -5.26 -6.26
N LEU A 130 -3.85 -4.00 -6.64
CA LEU A 130 -2.99 -2.89 -6.24
C LEU A 130 -3.03 -2.65 -4.73
N TRP A 131 -4.21 -2.74 -4.11
CA TRP A 131 -4.35 -2.66 -2.66
C TRP A 131 -3.52 -3.72 -1.96
N LYS A 132 -3.59 -4.98 -2.40
CA LYS A 132 -2.79 -6.08 -1.83
C LYS A 132 -1.29 -5.84 -1.96
N LYS A 133 -0.83 -5.38 -3.14
CA LYS A 133 0.59 -5.03 -3.35
C LYS A 133 1.04 -3.89 -2.45
N THR A 134 0.21 -2.86 -2.32
CA THR A 134 0.48 -1.69 -1.48
C THR A 134 0.53 -2.07 -0.01
N ASP A 135 -0.46 -2.82 0.49
CA ASP A 135 -0.53 -3.33 1.86
C ASP A 135 0.67 -4.19 2.20
N TYR A 136 1.04 -5.06 1.27
CA TYR A 136 2.20 -5.92 1.37
C TYR A 136 3.49 -5.12 1.59
N ARG A 137 3.77 -4.13 0.72
CA ARG A 137 4.97 -3.30 0.80
C ARG A 137 4.96 -2.38 2.02
N ALA A 138 3.82 -1.77 2.33
CA ALA A 138 3.65 -0.93 3.51
C ALA A 138 3.93 -1.75 4.79
N THR A 139 3.45 -2.98 4.85
CA THR A 139 3.70 -3.89 5.99
C THR A 139 5.19 -4.20 6.12
N ASN A 140 5.88 -4.50 5.02
CA ASN A 140 7.30 -4.81 5.02
C ASN A 140 8.14 -3.63 5.53
N ILE A 141 7.88 -2.43 5.01
CA ILE A 141 8.55 -1.20 5.46
C ILE A 141 8.25 -0.97 6.95
N TYR A 142 6.97 -0.91 7.32
CA TYR A 142 6.55 -0.59 8.68
C TYR A 142 7.11 -1.58 9.71
N LEU A 143 6.99 -2.90 9.48
CA LEU A 143 7.44 -3.89 10.44
C LEU A 143 8.96 -3.97 10.55
N THR A 144 9.70 -3.67 9.48
CA THR A 144 11.17 -3.63 9.51
C THR A 144 11.67 -2.47 10.36
N PHE A 145 11.06 -1.29 10.23
CA PHE A 145 11.57 -0.07 10.86
C PHE A 145 10.96 0.28 12.22
N MET A 146 9.90 -0.40 12.64
CA MET A 146 9.23 -0.17 13.94
C MET A 146 9.67 -1.15 15.03
N ASP A 147 10.91 -1.68 14.95
CA ASP A 147 11.51 -2.57 15.95
C ASP A 147 10.65 -3.82 16.32
N PHE A 148 9.78 -4.29 15.41
CA PHE A 148 9.04 -5.54 15.61
C PHE A 148 9.94 -6.78 15.50
N TRP A 149 11.23 -6.58 15.23
CA TRP A 149 12.25 -7.60 15.07
C TRP A 149 13.14 -7.62 16.30
N LYS A 150 13.51 -8.81 16.78
CA LYS A 150 14.61 -8.96 17.72
C LYS A 150 15.87 -9.27 16.90
N PRO A 151 16.99 -8.55 17.13
CA PRO A 151 18.23 -8.79 16.40
C PRO A 151 18.63 -10.27 16.40
N GLY A 152 18.99 -10.80 15.23
CA GLY A 152 19.43 -12.19 15.06
C GLY A 152 18.31 -13.25 15.06
N GLN A 153 17.04 -12.87 15.04
CA GLN A 153 15.96 -13.85 14.83
C GLN A 153 15.84 -14.24 13.35
N PRO A 154 15.54 -15.53 13.05
CA PRO A 154 15.21 -15.95 11.70
C PRO A 154 14.01 -15.18 11.15
N LEU A 155 14.05 -14.90 9.84
CA LEU A 155 12.93 -14.27 9.15
C LEU A 155 11.63 -15.03 9.43
N LYS A 156 10.62 -14.29 9.87
CA LYS A 156 9.25 -14.78 9.81
C LYS A 156 8.59 -14.07 8.65
N GLU A 157 8.16 -14.82 7.63
CA GLU A 157 7.32 -14.28 6.54
C GLU A 157 6.06 -13.60 7.09
N SER A 158 5.59 -13.99 8.28
CA SER A 158 4.50 -13.30 8.96
C SER A 158 4.84 -11.86 9.41
N ILE A 159 6.11 -11.46 9.32
CA ILE A 159 6.62 -10.13 9.68
C ILE A 159 7.15 -9.40 8.44
N THR A 160 7.83 -10.10 7.54
CA THR A 160 8.50 -9.50 6.38
C THR A 160 7.77 -9.72 5.07
N GLY A 161 6.68 -10.51 5.09
CA GLY A 161 6.06 -11.02 3.89
C GLY A 161 6.93 -12.02 3.10
N PRO A 162 6.41 -12.65 2.03
CA PRO A 162 7.21 -13.36 1.02
C PRO A 162 8.26 -12.47 0.33
N ILE A 163 9.54 -12.73 0.57
CA ILE A 163 10.63 -11.99 -0.08
C ILE A 163 11.27 -12.84 -1.15
N ASP A 164 11.41 -12.28 -2.36
CA ASP A 164 12.24 -12.88 -3.39
C ASP A 164 13.71 -12.81 -2.95
N GLU A 165 14.27 -13.96 -2.59
CA GLU A 165 15.69 -14.08 -2.22
C GLU A 165 16.60 -13.45 -3.28
N ARG A 166 16.28 -13.55 -4.58
CA ARG A 166 17.09 -12.95 -5.65
C ARG A 166 17.17 -11.44 -5.53
N TRP A 167 16.12 -10.81 -5.02
CA TRP A 167 16.10 -9.37 -4.80
C TRP A 167 16.97 -9.00 -3.61
N LEU A 168 16.95 -9.82 -2.56
CA LEU A 168 17.80 -9.67 -1.38
C LEU A 168 19.29 -9.74 -1.73
N LEU A 169 19.68 -10.67 -2.61
CA LEU A 169 21.08 -10.85 -3.03
C LEU A 169 21.66 -9.62 -3.75
N LYS A 170 20.82 -8.74 -4.33
CA LYS A 170 21.30 -7.50 -4.96
C LYS A 170 21.89 -6.50 -3.97
N HIS A 171 21.59 -6.65 -2.67
CA HIS A 171 21.99 -5.70 -1.63
C HIS A 171 23.24 -6.12 -0.85
N PHE A 172 23.96 -7.15 -1.31
CA PHE A 172 25.25 -7.52 -0.75
C PHE A 172 26.27 -6.39 -0.89
N GLN A 173 27.04 -6.19 0.16
CA GLN A 173 28.22 -5.33 0.15
C GLN A 173 29.49 -6.17 -0.06
N PRO A 174 30.60 -5.55 -0.53
CA PRO A 174 31.87 -6.24 -0.67
C PRO A 174 32.29 -6.95 0.63
N GLY A 175 32.58 -8.26 0.53
CA GLY A 175 32.99 -9.09 1.67
C GLY A 175 31.87 -9.89 2.33
N GLU A 176 30.61 -9.69 1.93
CA GLU A 176 29.48 -10.52 2.38
C GLU A 176 29.24 -11.68 1.41
N GLN A 177 28.93 -12.88 1.93
CA GLN A 177 28.61 -14.07 1.15
C GLN A 177 27.43 -14.83 1.77
N PRO A 178 26.66 -15.60 0.98
CA PRO A 178 25.52 -16.37 1.44
C PRO A 178 25.85 -17.38 2.54
#